data_AF-A0A7V1PY12-F1
#
_entry.id   AF-A0A7V1PY12-F1
#
_cell.length_a   1.000
_cell.length_b   1.000
_cell.length_c   1.000
_cell.angle_alpha   90.00
_cell.angle_beta   90.00
_cell.angle_gamma   90.00
#
_symmetry.space_group_name_H-M   'P 1'
#
loop_
_entity.id
_entity.type
_entity.pdbx_description
1 polymer ?
#
loop_
_entity_poly.entity_id
_entity_poly.type
_entity_poly.pdbx_seq_one_letter_code
_entity_poly.pdbx_strand_id
1 'polypeptide(L)' 'LEIGVKVFAESFKEGSRVHSNTAYLTFVRVDGNGKPVKAIEAIPESEDEKRRYEEALQRRENRLKTRIKHN' A
#
# COMPACT_ATOMS: atom_id res chain seq x y z
N LEU A 1 -4.87 -4.63 -4.56
CA LEU A 1 -3.47 -4.65 -4.10
C LEU A 1 -3.20 -3.35 -3.38
N GLU A 2 -2.65 -3.37 -2.17
CA GLU A 2 -2.21 -2.15 -1.47
C GLU A 2 -0.68 -2.12 -1.42
N ILE A 3 -0.10 -0.96 -1.69
CA ILE A 3 1.34 -0.72 -1.65
C ILE A 3 1.62 0.34 -0.58
N GLY A 4 2.38 -0.05 0.43
CA GLY A 4 2.90 0.86 1.45
C GLY A 4 4.22 1.48 0.99
N VAL A 5 4.31 2.81 1.05
CA VAL A 5 5.48 3.58 0.62
C VAL A 5 5.99 4.38 1.80
N LYS A 6 7.29 4.26 2.09
CA LYS A 6 8.02 5.15 3.02
C LYS A 6 9.04 5.95 2.24
N VAL A 7 8.96 7.26 2.32
CA VAL A 7 9.89 8.18 1.67
C VAL A 7 10.80 8.78 2.72
N PHE A 8 12.08 8.85 2.40
CA PHE A 8 13.11 9.45 3.23
C PHE A 8 13.81 10.53 2.41
N ALA A 9 14.04 11.67 3.04
CA ALA A 9 14.97 12.68 2.53
C ALA A 9 16.36 12.35 3.10
N GLU A 10 17.38 12.41 2.25
CA GLU A 10 18.75 12.09 2.63
C GLU A 10 19.70 13.22 2.19
N SER A 11 20.57 13.65 3.10
CA SER A 11 21.60 14.65 2.84
C SER A 11 22.97 13.97 2.92
N PHE A 12 23.61 13.76 1.76
CA PHE A 12 24.93 13.15 1.69
C PHE A 12 26.02 13.99 2.37
N LYS A 13 25.87 15.32 2.40
CA LYS A 13 26.83 16.22 3.03
C LYS A 13 26.79 16.15 4.55
N GLU A 14 25.60 15.98 5.11
CA GLU A 14 25.37 15.96 6.56
C GLU A 14 25.32 14.53 7.14
N GLY A 15 25.29 13.51 6.27
CA GLY A 15 25.11 12.11 6.68
C GLY A 15 23.75 11.85 7.33
N SER A 16 22.76 12.71 7.10
CA SER A 16 21.46 12.67 7.76
C SER A 16 20.41 12.03 6.86
N ARG A 17 19.49 11.26 7.47
CA ARG A 17 18.34 10.64 6.80
C ARG A 17 17.09 10.87 7.63
N VAL A 18 16.10 11.53 7.06
CA VAL A 18 14.87 11.92 7.75
C VAL A 18 13.66 11.31 7.05
N HIS A 19 12.74 10.73 7.83
CA HIS A 19 11.48 10.26 7.28
C HIS A 19 10.63 11.46 6.84
N SER A 20 10.22 11.48 5.58
CA SER A 20 9.44 12.58 5.01
C SER A 20 7.96 12.25 5.01
N ASN A 21 7.58 11.12 4.40
CA ASN A 21 6.18 10.74 4.29
C ASN A 21 5.98 9.23 4.25
N THR A 22 4.81 8.81 4.73
CA THR A 22 4.29 7.46 4.56
C THR A 22 2.97 7.54 3.79
N ALA A 23 2.80 6.68 2.79
CA ALA A 23 1.58 6.63 1.98
C ALA A 23 1.14 5.17 1.73
N TYR A 24 -0.17 4.98 1.53
CA TYR A 24 -0.77 3.70 1.17
C TYR A 24 -1.60 3.86 -0.10
N LEU A 25 -1.18 3.19 -1.17
CA LEU A 25 -1.80 3.32 -2.49
C LEU A 25 -2.53 2.02 -2.86
N THR A 26 -3.66 2.14 -3.55
CA THR A 26 -4.42 0.99 -4.03
C THR A 26 -4.27 0.84 -5.54
N PHE A 27 -3.83 -0.36 -5.97
CA PHE A 27 -3.69 -0.73 -7.37
C PHE A 27 -4.63 -1.88 -7.75
N VAL A 28 -5.00 -1.90 -9.02
CA VAL A 28 -5.83 -2.92 -9.66
C VAL A 28 -5.02 -3.56 -10.77
N ARG A 29 -4.96 -4.90 -10.79
CA ARG A 29 -4.38 -5.65 -11.90
C ARG A 29 -5.40 -5.70 -13.03
N VAL A 30 -4.97 -5.44 -14.26
CA VAL A 30 -5.81 -5.47 -15.45
C VAL A 30 -5.25 -6.44 -16.50
N ASP A 31 -6.12 -6.98 -17.35
CA ASP A 31 -5.73 -7.76 -18.53
C ASP A 31 -5.35 -6.86 -19.71
N GLY A 32 -5.02 -7.46 -20.87
CA GLY A 32 -4.68 -6.73 -22.09
C GLY A 32 -5.81 -5.87 -22.67
N ASN A 33 -7.05 -6.07 -22.21
CA ASN A 33 -8.22 -5.27 -22.60
C ASN A 33 -8.60 -4.24 -21.52
N GLY A 34 -7.79 -4.08 -20.48
CA GLY A 34 -8.04 -3.16 -19.37
C GLY A 34 -9.07 -3.65 -18.35
N LYS A 35 -9.54 -4.91 -18.44
CA LYS A 35 -10.51 -5.45 -17.48
C LYS A 35 -9.82 -5.87 -16.18
N PRO A 36 -10.38 -5.55 -15.00
CA PRO A 36 -9.83 -6.00 -13.73
C PRO A 36 -9.74 -7.53 -13.65
N VAL A 37 -8.57 -8.03 -13.24
CA VAL A 37 -8.34 -9.47 -13.01
C VAL A 37 -7.75 -9.71 -11.62
N LYS A 38 -7.80 -10.97 -11.15
CA LYS A 38 -7.28 -11.35 -9.83
C LYS A 38 -5.80 -10.95 -9.73
N ALA A 39 -5.50 -10.07 -8.77
CA ALA A 39 -4.13 -9.70 -8.45
C ALA A 39 -3.40 -10.85 -7.73
N ILE A 40 -2.08 -10.80 -7.74
CA ILE A 40 -1.26 -11.73 -6.97
C ILE A 40 -1.47 -11.44 -5.47
N GLU A 41 -1.58 -12.50 -4.68
CA GLU A 41 -1.72 -12.40 -3.22
C GLU A 41 -0.34 -12.15 -2.59
N ALA A 42 -0.28 -11.26 -1.59
CA ALA A 42 0.94 -11.04 -0.83
C ALA A 42 1.00 -12.06 0.30
N ILE A 43 2.11 -12.78 0.40
CA ILE A 43 2.36 -13.75 1.47
C ILE A 43 3.41 -13.13 2.41
N PRO A 44 3.03 -12.64 3.60
CA PRO A 44 3.98 -12.05 4.54
C PRO A 44 4.79 -13.16 5.25
N GLU A 45 6.10 -12.99 5.36
CA GLU A 45 6.99 -13.99 5.95
C GLU A 45 7.45 -13.56 7.35
N SER A 46 7.97 -12.33 7.45
CA SER A 46 8.45 -11.75 8.70
C SER A 46 7.32 -11.20 9.58
N GLU A 47 7.58 -11.07 10.88
CA GLU A 47 6.62 -10.51 11.83
C GLU A 47 6.20 -9.08 11.46
N ASP A 48 7.12 -8.26 10.96
CA ASP A 48 6.80 -6.91 10.52
C ASP A 48 5.92 -6.90 9.27
N GLU A 49 6.14 -7.83 8.33
CA GLU A 49 5.28 -7.99 7.16
C GLU A 49 3.89 -8.47 7.55
N LYS A 50 3.77 -9.44 8.47
CA LYS A 50 2.48 -9.93 8.98
C LYS A 50 1.69 -8.80 9.63
N ARG A 51 2.36 -8.02 10.50
CA ARG A 51 1.76 -6.83 11.12
C ARG A 51 1.27 -5.83 10.07
N ARG A 52 2.11 -5.49 9.07
CA ARG A 52 1.72 -4.56 8.00
C ARG A 52 0.59 -5.11 7.13
N TYR A 53 0.54 -6.42 6.92
CA TYR A 53 -0.50 -7.11 6.16
C TYR A 53 -1.86 -6.99 6.86
N GLU A 54 -1.92 -7.29 8.15
CA GLU A 54 -3.14 -7.12 8.96
C GLU A 54 -3.63 -5.67 8.98
N GLU A 55 -2.72 -4.70 9.16
CA GLU A 55 -3.07 -3.28 9.09
C GLU A 55 -3.60 -2.88 7.71
N ALA A 56 -3.10 -3.49 6.62
CA ALA A 56 -3.59 -3.24 5.27
C ALA A 56 -5.01 -3.78 5.06
N LEU A 57 -5.34 -4.93 5.67
CA LEU A 57 -6.70 -5.47 5.64
C LEU A 57 -7.69 -4.52 6.32
N GLN A 58 -7.33 -3.97 7.49
CA GLN A 58 -8.16 -2.99 8.20
C GLN A 58 -8.36 -1.70 7.38
N ARG A 59 -7.28 -1.15 6.80
CA ARG A 59 -7.37 0.02 5.91
C ARG A 59 -8.28 -0.24 4.71
N ARG A 60 -8.18 -1.43 4.11
CA ARG A 60 -9.05 -1.84 2.99
C ARG A 60 -10.50 -1.90 3.42
N GLU A 61 -10.81 -2.51 4.56
CA GLU A 61 -12.17 -2.60 5.08
C GLU A 61 -12.77 -1.21 5.29
N ASN A 62 -12.04 -0.32 5.96
CA ASN A 62 -12.46 1.06 6.19
C ASN A 62 -12.73 1.80 4.88
N ARG A 63 -11.84 1.66 3.90
CA ARG A 63 -11.95 2.29 2.58
C ARG A 63 -13.14 1.75 1.76
N LEU A 64 -13.53 0.49 1.96
CA LEU A 64 -14.74 -0.08 1.35
C LEU A 64 -16.01 0.41 2.05
N LYS A 65 -15.99 0.56 3.39
CA LYS A 65 -17.11 1.11 4.16
C LYS A 65 -17.41 2.56 3.81
N THR A 66 -16.38 3.38 3.60
CA THR A 66 -16.52 4.81 3.28
C THR A 66 -16.69 5.10 1.79
N ARG A 67 -16.71 4.06 0.94
CA ARG A 67 -16.88 4.20 -0.50
C ARG A 67 -18.33 4.61 -0.81
N ILE A 68 -18.61 5.91 -0.78
CA ILE A 68 -19.90 6.47 -1.19
C ILE A 68 -20.15 6.05 -2.64
N LYS A 69 -21.26 5.32 -2.85
CA LYS A 69 -21.81 5.02 -4.18
C LYS A 69 -22.15 6.35 -4.84
N HIS A 70 -21.24 6.86 -5.65
CA HIS A 70 -21.62 7.82 -6.68
C HIS A 70 -22.30 6.99 -7.77
N ASN A 71 -23.64 7.05 -7.80
CA ASN A 71 -24.46 6.56 -8.91
C ASN A 71 -24.22 7.42 -10.15
#